data_AF-A0A835KZI9-F1
#
_entry.id   AF-A0A835KZI9-F1
#
_cell.length_a   1.000
_cell.length_b   1.000
_cell.length_c   1.000
_cell.angle_alpha   90.00
_cell.angle_beta   90.00
_cell.angle_gamma   90.00
#
_symmetry.space_group_name_H-M   'P 1'
#
loop_
_entity.id
_entity.type
_entity.pdbx_description
1 polymer ?
#
loop_
_entity_poly.entity_id
_entity_poly.type
_entity_poly.pdbx_seq_one_letter_code
_entity_poly.pdbx_strand_id
1 'polypeptide(L)'
;CEYWKCVLDKYGLLTQYGDLDEQKFYSHLDLWVSLNPMFTDAMTEAKAFCKETIRPYLPLNACEFFHHQGCFRNYLNVDCPVVIPTKECIAKKEFYRECREYYHKRK
;
A
#
# COMPACT_ATOMS: atom_id res chain seq x y z
N CYS A 1 -16.46 3.90 -6.58
CA CYS A 1 -15.41 2.90 -6.88
C CYS A 1 -14.97 2.84 -8.34
N GLU A 2 -15.56 3.65 -9.22
CA GLU A 2 -15.18 3.76 -10.63
C GLU A 2 -13.70 4.12 -10.80
N TYR A 3 -13.16 5.00 -9.95
CA TYR A 3 -11.74 5.35 -9.94
C TYR A 3 -10.84 4.11 -9.81
N TRP A 4 -11.03 3.31 -8.76
CA TRP A 4 -10.20 2.12 -8.53
C TRP A 4 -10.45 1.04 -9.57
N LYS A 5 -11.69 0.86 -10.03
CA LYS A 5 -11.98 -0.05 -11.13
C LYS A 5 -11.18 0.32 -12.38
N CYS A 6 -11.22 1.60 -12.77
CA CYS A 6 -10.47 2.12 -13.91
C CYS A 6 -8.95 1.93 -13.75
N VAL A 7 -8.40 2.26 -12.57
CA VAL A 7 -6.97 2.10 -12.30
C VAL A 7 -6.56 0.63 -12.38
N LEU A 8 -7.26 -0.26 -11.66
CA LEU A 8 -6.92 -1.68 -11.60
C LEU A 8 -7.08 -2.36 -12.97
N ASP A 9 -8.13 -2.04 -13.71
CA ASP A 9 -8.37 -2.56 -15.06
C ASP A 9 -7.27 -2.11 -16.05
N LYS A 10 -6.88 -0.84 -16.00
CA LYS A 10 -5.80 -0.29 -16.84
C LYS A 10 -4.48 -1.03 -16.69
N TYR A 11 -4.19 -1.54 -15.49
CA TYR A 11 -2.98 -2.32 -15.20
C TYR A 11 -3.21 -3.84 -15.27
N GLY A 12 -4.39 -4.30 -15.72
CA GLY A 12 -4.74 -5.72 -15.83
C GLY A 12 -4.78 -6.46 -14.49
N LEU A 13 -5.05 -5.73 -13.40
CA LEU A 13 -5.01 -6.21 -12.02
C LEU A 13 -6.36 -6.75 -11.51
N LEU A 14 -7.36 -6.85 -12.39
CA LEU A 14 -8.65 -7.46 -12.09
C LEU A 14 -8.74 -8.86 -12.72
N THR A 15 -9.45 -9.75 -12.03
CA THR A 15 -9.92 -11.01 -12.60
C THR A 15 -11.06 -10.75 -13.59
N GLN A 16 -11.47 -11.78 -14.33
CA GLN A 16 -12.65 -11.70 -15.21
C GLN A 16 -13.96 -11.37 -14.46
N TYR A 17 -13.99 -11.54 -13.14
CA TYR A 17 -15.13 -11.26 -12.28
C TYR A 17 -15.10 -9.85 -11.69
N GLY A 18 -14.03 -9.07 -11.95
CA GLY A 18 -13.88 -7.70 -11.45
C GLY A 18 -13.30 -7.60 -10.03
N ASP A 19 -12.89 -8.73 -9.44
CA ASP A 19 -12.15 -8.78 -8.19
C ASP A 19 -10.66 -8.54 -8.42
N LEU A 20 -9.93 -8.11 -7.39
CA LEU A 20 -8.49 -7.96 -7.42
C LEU A 20 -7.81 -9.31 -7.71
N ASP A 21 -6.98 -9.35 -8.75
CA ASP A 21 -6.05 -10.43 -9.01
C ASP A 21 -4.83 -10.24 -8.10
N GLU A 22 -4.85 -10.88 -6.92
CA GLU A 22 -3.81 -10.72 -5.90
C GLU A 22 -2.42 -11.01 -6.45
N GLN A 23 -2.25 -12.09 -7.21
CA GLN A 23 -0.95 -12.47 -7.74
C GLN A 23 -0.37 -11.37 -8.64
N LYS A 24 -1.18 -10.84 -9.56
CA LYS A 24 -0.75 -9.73 -10.42
C LYS A 24 -0.50 -8.46 -9.62
N PHE A 25 -1.33 -8.17 -8.61
CA PHE A 25 -1.15 -7.00 -7.76
C PHE A 25 0.18 -7.04 -6.99
N TYR A 26 0.50 -8.16 -6.32
CA TYR A 26 1.78 -8.29 -5.62
C TYR A 26 2.97 -8.28 -6.58
N SER A 27 2.84 -8.88 -7.76
CA SER A 27 3.87 -8.81 -8.80
C SER A 27 4.08 -7.36 -9.30
N HIS A 28 3.02 -6.57 -9.37
CA HIS A 28 3.08 -5.15 -9.71
C HIS A 28 3.81 -4.34 -8.62
N LEU A 29 3.60 -4.66 -7.34
CA LEU A 29 4.36 -4.06 -6.24
C LEU A 29 5.84 -4.44 -6.29
N ASP A 30 6.16 -5.69 -6.61
CA ASP A 30 7.55 -6.15 -6.74
C ASP A 30 8.27 -5.45 -7.90
N LEU A 31 7.59 -5.24 -9.02
CA LEU A 31 8.11 -4.41 -10.11
C LEU A 31 8.39 -2.98 -9.65
N TRP A 32 7.47 -2.37 -8.89
CA TRP A 32 7.68 -1.04 -8.34
C TRP A 32 8.89 -0.98 -7.40
N VAL A 33 9.08 -1.99 -6.54
CA VAL A 33 10.25 -2.10 -5.64
C VAL A 33 11.54 -2.26 -6.44
N SER A 34 11.54 -3.05 -7.52
CA SER A 34 12.74 -3.22 -8.35
C SER A 34 13.24 -1.91 -8.96
N LEU A 35 12.33 -0.96 -9.20
CA LEU A 35 12.63 0.39 -9.68
C LEU A 35 12.93 1.38 -8.53
N ASN A 36 12.57 1.03 -7.29
CA ASN A 36 12.72 1.86 -6.09
C ASN A 36 13.34 1.04 -4.94
N PRO A 37 14.58 0.54 -5.10
CA PRO A 37 15.15 -0.48 -4.21
C PRO A 37 15.29 -0.01 -2.76
N MET A 38 15.36 1.29 -2.50
CA MET A 38 15.36 1.86 -1.16
C MET A 38 14.09 1.57 -0.34
N PHE A 39 12.99 1.15 -1.00
CA PHE A 39 11.75 0.74 -0.35
C PHE A 39 11.63 -0.78 -0.15
N THR A 40 12.65 -1.57 -0.47
CA THR A 40 12.56 -3.05 -0.42
C THR A 40 12.10 -3.57 0.94
N ASP A 41 12.74 -3.13 2.02
CA ASP A 41 12.43 -3.58 3.37
C ASP A 41 11.03 -3.11 3.80
N ALA A 42 10.77 -1.80 3.66
CA ALA A 42 9.49 -1.19 4.00
C ALA A 42 8.32 -1.82 3.23
N MET A 43 8.48 -2.09 1.94
CA MET A 43 7.44 -2.76 1.14
C MET A 43 7.30 -4.23 1.51
N THR A 44 8.39 -4.93 1.83
CA THR A 44 8.33 -6.33 2.26
C THR A 44 7.54 -6.47 3.55
N GLU A 45 7.83 -5.63 4.54
CA GLU A 45 7.09 -5.58 5.80
C GLU A 45 5.63 -5.15 5.59
N ALA A 46 5.38 -4.13 4.75
CA ALA A 46 4.04 -3.69 4.41
C ALA A 46 3.21 -4.80 3.74
N LYS A 47 3.79 -5.57 2.82
CA LYS A 47 3.12 -6.71 2.16
C LYS A 47 2.68 -7.74 3.20
N ALA A 48 3.56 -8.10 4.14
CA ALA A 48 3.23 -9.06 5.19
C ALA A 48 2.11 -8.53 6.10
N PHE A 49 2.27 -7.33 6.64
CA PHE A 49 1.30 -6.71 7.55
C PHE A 49 -0.06 -6.49 6.91
N CYS A 50 -0.08 -5.92 5.70
CA CYS A 50 -1.32 -5.61 5.01
C CYS A 50 -2.05 -6.87 4.60
N LYS A 51 -1.36 -7.90 4.10
CA LYS A 51 -1.98 -9.19 3.77
C LYS A 51 -2.70 -9.78 4.97
N GLU A 52 -2.10 -9.76 6.16
CA GLU A 52 -2.72 -10.29 7.37
C GLU A 52 -3.93 -9.45 7.83
N THR A 53 -3.79 -8.13 7.79
CA THR A 53 -4.82 -7.20 8.27
C THR A 53 -6.06 -7.19 7.36
N ILE A 54 -5.87 -7.26 6.04
CA ILE A 54 -6.97 -7.18 5.07
C ILE A 54 -7.52 -8.56 4.67
N ARG A 55 -6.92 -9.66 5.14
CA ARG A 55 -7.35 -11.02 4.84
C ARG A 55 -8.85 -11.27 5.00
N PRO A 56 -9.54 -10.71 6.03
CA PRO A 56 -10.99 -10.91 6.18
C PRO A 56 -11.84 -10.35 5.04
N TYR A 57 -11.27 -9.48 4.20
CA TYR A 57 -11.95 -8.77 3.12
C TYR A 57 -11.59 -9.31 1.73
N LEU A 58 -10.77 -10.38 1.63
CA LEU A 58 -10.41 -10.99 0.35
C LEU A 58 -11.48 -12.00 -0.10
N PRO A 59 -11.76 -12.10 -1.41
CA PRO A 59 -11.22 -11.27 -2.49
C PRO A 59 -11.84 -9.86 -2.51
N LEU A 60 -11.02 -8.84 -2.74
CA LEU A 60 -11.48 -7.45 -2.77
C LEU A 60 -12.01 -7.10 -4.14
N ASN A 61 -13.25 -6.60 -4.21
CA ASN A 61 -13.69 -5.93 -5.43
C ASN A 61 -13.03 -4.54 -5.55
N ALA A 62 -13.14 -3.93 -6.73
CA ALA A 62 -12.59 -2.59 -6.96
C ALA A 62 -13.13 -1.52 -6.01
N CYS A 63 -14.32 -1.71 -5.42
CA CYS A 63 -14.90 -0.79 -4.45
C CYS A 63 -14.30 -0.92 -3.05
N GLU A 64 -13.71 -2.05 -2.71
CA GLU A 64 -13.07 -2.32 -1.42
C GLU A 64 -11.54 -2.15 -1.48
N PHE A 65 -10.97 -2.10 -2.68
CA PHE A 65 -9.53 -1.98 -2.90
C PHE A 65 -8.86 -0.80 -2.15
N PHE A 66 -9.59 0.28 -1.89
CA PHE A 66 -9.06 1.42 -1.13
C PHE A 66 -8.61 1.03 0.29
N HIS A 67 -9.21 0.00 0.90
CA HIS A 67 -8.77 -0.51 2.20
C HIS A 67 -7.37 -1.14 2.10
N HIS A 68 -7.15 -1.94 1.05
CA HIS A 68 -5.86 -2.56 0.80
C HIS A 68 -4.78 -1.55 0.45
N GLN A 69 -5.08 -0.66 -0.49
CA GLN A 69 -4.18 0.43 -0.88
C GLN A 69 -3.90 1.38 0.30
N GLY A 70 -4.91 1.68 1.12
CA GLY A 70 -4.79 2.50 2.31
C GLY A 70 -3.82 1.89 3.32
N CYS A 71 -3.85 0.57 3.51
CA CYS A 71 -2.90 -0.13 4.37
C CYS A 71 -1.45 0.08 3.92
N PHE A 72 -1.13 -0.19 2.65
CA PHE A 72 0.22 0.02 2.12
C PHE A 72 0.67 1.47 2.25
N ARG A 73 -0.21 2.40 1.87
CA ARG A 73 0.09 3.84 1.94
C ARG A 73 0.40 4.27 3.38
N ASN A 74 -0.39 3.82 4.34
CA ASN A 74 -0.18 4.18 5.74
C ASN A 74 1.14 3.61 6.26
N TYR A 75 1.44 2.35 5.95
CA TYR A 75 2.70 1.70 6.32
C TYR A 75 3.91 2.47 5.76
N LEU A 76 3.93 2.69 4.45
CA LEU A 76 5.04 3.35 3.76
C LEU A 76 5.19 4.83 4.14
N ASN A 77 4.13 5.50 4.56
CA ASN A 77 4.22 6.87 5.06
C ASN A 77 4.88 6.94 6.46
N VAL A 78 4.59 5.97 7.32
CA VAL A 78 5.20 5.86 8.67
C VAL A 78 6.67 5.49 8.54
N ASP A 79 6.97 4.46 7.75
CA ASP A 79 8.31 3.90 7.59
C ASP A 79 8.98 4.37 6.29
N CYS A 80 8.72 5.60 5.86
CA CYS A 80 9.26 6.12 4.60
C CYS A 80 10.80 6.21 4.66
N PRO A 81 11.53 5.46 3.82
CA PRO A 81 12.99 5.45 3.81
C PRO A 81 13.58 6.72 3.17
N VAL A 82 12.77 7.48 2.42
CA VAL A 82 13.22 8.65 1.66
C VAL A 82 12.47 9.87 2.13
N VAL A 83 13.17 10.75 2.86
CA VAL A 83 12.63 12.04 3.27
C VAL A 83 13.25 13.10 2.39
N ILE A 84 12.44 13.79 1.60
CA ILE A 84 12.89 14.97 0.87
C ILE A 84 13.21 16.06 1.91
N PRO A 85 14.38 16.73 1.86
CA PRO A 85 14.82 17.65 2.90
C PRO A 85 14.13 19.03 2.77
N THR A 86 12.80 19.04 2.69
CA THR A 86 11.99 20.25 2.78
C THR A 86 11.32 20.33 4.15
N LYS A 87 10.97 21.55 4.57
CA LYS A 87 10.28 21.78 5.84
C LYS A 87 8.97 21.02 5.91
N GLU A 88 8.24 20.96 4.79
CA GLU A 88 6.94 20.28 4.68
C GLU A 88 7.07 18.76 4.84
N CYS A 89 8.07 18.16 4.20
CA CYS A 89 8.30 16.71 4.28
C CYS A 89 8.81 16.29 5.67
N ILE A 90 9.65 17.10 6.31
CA ILE A 90 10.09 16.88 7.68
C ILE A 90 8.90 16.96 8.64
N ALA A 91 8.09 18.03 8.57
CA ALA A 91 6.91 18.17 9.42
C ALA A 91 5.92 17.01 9.24
N LYS A 92 5.73 16.54 8.00
CA LYS A 92 4.87 15.40 7.71
C LYS A 92 5.41 14.08 8.26
N LYS A 93 6.74 13.88 8.21
CA LYS A 93 7.38 12.71 8.85
C LYS A 93 7.18 12.72 10.35
N GLU A 94 7.37 13.87 10.99
CA GLU A 94 7.15 14.03 12.43
C GLU A 94 5.69 13.74 12.81
N PHE A 95 4.73 14.23 12.04
CA PHE A 95 3.32 13.89 12.22
C PHE A 95 3.06 12.38 12.16
N TYR A 96 3.59 11.68 11.16
CA TYR A 96 3.42 10.21 11.08
C TYR A 96 4.12 9.47 12.22
N ARG A 97 5.24 10.00 12.71
CA ARG A 97 5.96 9.44 13.87
C ARG A 97 5.13 9.57 15.15
N GLU A 98 4.57 10.75 15.40
CA GLU A 98 3.74 11.03 16.58
C GLU A 98 2.42 10.24 16.54
N CYS A 99 1.76 10.20 15.38
CA CYS A 99 0.47 9.53 15.22
C CYS A 99 0.60 8.06 14.80
N ARG A 100 1.78 7.44 14.90
CA ARG A 100 2.06 6.11 14.33
C ARG A 100 1.07 5.05 14.79
N GLU A 101 0.59 5.12 16.03
CA GLU A 101 -0.34 4.14 16.62
C GLU A 101 -1.71 4.08 15.92
N TYR A 102 -2.11 5.16 15.24
CA TYR A 102 -3.36 5.23 14.49
C TYR A 102 -3.22 4.67 13.07
N TYR A 103 -1.99 4.62 12.56
CA TYR A 103 -1.67 4.16 11.19
C TYR A 103 -1.05 2.76 11.18
N HIS A 104 -0.42 2.36 12.29
CA HIS A 104 0.31 1.11 12.45
C HIS A 104 0.40 0.73 13.95
N LYS A 105 -0.49 -0.16 14.39
CA LYS A 105 -0.31 -0.85 15.69
C LYS A 105 0.69 -1.99 15.51
N ARG A 106 1.99 -1.73 15.69
CA ARG A 106 2.94 -2.81 15.99
C ARG A 106 2.51 -3.40 17.34
N LYS A 107 2.11 -4.68 17.34
CA LYS A 107 1.96 -5.45 18.58
C LYS A 107 3.33 -5.69 19.22
#